data_AF-A0A8K0CM18-F1
#
_entry.id   AF-A0A8K0CM18-F1
#
_cell.length_a   1.000
_cell.length_b   1.000
_cell.length_c   1.000
_cell.angle_alpha   90.00
_cell.angle_beta   90.00
_cell.angle_gamma   90.00
#
_symmetry.space_group_name_H-M   'P 1'
#
loop_
_entity.id
_entity.type
_entity.pdbx_description
1 polymer ?
#
loop_
_entity_poly.entity_id
_entity_poly.type
_entity_poly.pdbx_seq_one_letter_code
_entity_poly.pdbx_strand_id
1 'polypeptide(L)'
;MEYLETECNGSNTVLPKISYNWITITNEFLDAVQGLNLGELLHDELFGLFEAMSAIEMMDPKMDAGMLCNRGTKKAKSFDQAIS
;
A
#
# COMPACT_ATOMS: atom_id res chain seq x y z
N MET A 1 -14.38 13.80 -15.61
CA MET A 1 -15.35 12.98 -14.86
C MET A 1 -15.17 13.34 -13.40
N GLU A 2 -16.17 13.97 -12.81
CA GLU A 2 -16.19 14.28 -11.37
C GLU A 2 -16.62 12.98 -10.66
N TYR A 3 -15.72 12.40 -9.86
CA TYR A 3 -16.06 11.24 -9.05
C TYR A 3 -16.95 11.73 -7.90
N LEU A 4 -18.23 11.35 -7.94
CA LEU A 4 -19.15 11.50 -6.82
C LEU A 4 -18.87 10.36 -5.83
N GLU A 5 -18.16 10.65 -4.75
CA GLU A 5 -18.09 9.76 -3.60
C GLU A 5 -19.48 9.75 -2.94
N THR A 6 -20.13 8.59 -2.93
CA THR A 6 -21.43 8.41 -2.28
C THR A 6 -21.18 8.12 -0.80
N GLU A 7 -21.33 9.13 0.05
CA GLU A 7 -21.29 9.00 1.51
C GLU A 7 -22.63 8.47 2.04
N CYS A 8 -22.60 7.40 2.84
CA CYS A 8 -23.76 6.83 3.51
C CYS A 8 -24.14 7.65 4.76
N ASN A 9 -25.18 8.48 4.64
CA ASN A 9 -26.11 9.02 5.65
C ASN A 9 -25.62 9.32 7.08
N GLY A 10 -25.61 10.62 7.46
CA GLY A 10 -25.77 10.97 8.88
C GLY A 10 -25.33 12.33 9.41
N SER A 11 -24.94 13.32 8.60
CA SER A 11 -24.91 14.75 8.98
C SER A 11 -24.50 15.58 7.76
N ASN A 12 -25.28 16.62 7.41
CA ASN A 12 -24.98 17.53 6.30
C ASN A 12 -23.82 18.48 6.66
N THR A 13 -22.62 17.95 6.81
CA THR A 13 -21.39 18.75 6.75
C THR A 13 -20.80 18.57 5.36
N VAL A 14 -21.07 19.52 4.45
CA VAL A 14 -20.36 19.59 3.16
C VAL A 14 -18.89 19.83 3.50
N LEU A 15 -18.10 18.76 3.48
CA LEU A 15 -16.66 18.89 3.69
C LEU A 15 -16.11 19.77 2.56
N PRO A 16 -15.29 20.78 2.88
CA PRO A 16 -14.71 21.64 1.86
C PRO A 16 -13.88 20.78 0.89
N LYS A 17 -14.13 20.94 -0.41
CA LYS A 17 -13.38 20.25 -1.48
C LYS A 17 -11.92 20.67 -1.38
N ILE A 18 -11.09 19.81 -0.81
CA ILE A 18 -9.66 20.07 -0.68
C ILE A 18 -9.04 19.98 -2.07
N SER A 19 -8.50 21.10 -2.55
CA SER A 19 -7.75 21.15 -3.81
C SER A 19 -6.28 20.90 -3.51
N TYR A 20 -5.73 19.82 -4.06
CA TYR A 20 -4.32 19.46 -3.91
C TYR A 20 -3.53 19.89 -5.14
N ASN A 21 -2.34 20.47 -4.92
CA ASN A 21 -1.38 20.79 -5.98
C ASN A 21 -0.29 19.71 -6.03
N TRP A 22 -0.59 18.57 -6.64
CA TRP A 22 0.37 17.48 -6.79
C TRP A 22 1.48 17.88 -7.76
N ILE A 23 2.74 17.67 -7.34
CA ILE A 23 3.92 17.95 -8.16
C ILE A 23 4.65 16.62 -8.39
N THR A 24 5.14 16.42 -9.61
CA THR A 24 5.95 15.24 -9.95
C THR A 24 7.40 15.46 -9.54
N ILE A 25 7.92 14.58 -8.69
CA ILE A 25 9.31 14.62 -8.18
C ILE A 25 10.19 13.47 -8.69
N THR A 26 9.72 12.69 -9.67
CA THR A 26 10.34 11.43 -10.07
C THR A 26 11.81 11.58 -10.46
N ASN A 27 12.14 12.57 -11.29
CA ASN A 27 13.52 12.76 -11.76
C ASN A 27 14.44 13.24 -10.62
N GLU A 28 13.98 14.22 -9.84
CA GLU A 28 14.72 14.77 -8.70
C GLU A 28 15.03 13.70 -7.64
N PHE A 29 14.05 12.82 -7.38
CA PHE A 29 14.23 11.70 -6.46
C PHE A 29 15.24 10.67 -6.97
N LEU A 30 15.15 10.28 -8.25
CA LEU A 30 16.09 9.33 -8.85
C LEU A 30 17.52 9.89 -8.92
N ASP A 31 17.68 11.19 -9.16
CA ASP A 31 18.98 11.86 -9.15
C ASP A 31 19.58 11.88 -7.73
N ALA A 32 18.78 12.16 -6.70
CA ALA A 32 19.25 12.15 -5.31
C ALA A 32 19.71 10.75 -4.84
N VAL A 33 19.02 9.69 -5.26
CA VAL A 33 19.34 8.30 -4.88
C VAL A 33 20.72 7.86 -5.40
N GLN A 34 21.22 8.46 -6.48
CA GLN A 34 22.57 8.15 -7.02
C GLN A 34 23.70 8.50 -6.04
N GLY A 35 23.43 9.31 -5.01
CA GLY A 35 24.40 9.62 -3.95
C GLY A 35 24.61 8.50 -2.92
N LEU A 36 23.76 7.47 -2.92
CA LEU A 36 23.86 6.34 -1.98
C LEU A 36 24.81 5.26 -2.52
N ASN A 37 25.70 4.76 -1.67
CA ASN A 37 26.52 3.60 -1.96
C ASN A 37 25.72 2.31 -1.80
N LEU A 38 26.23 1.23 -2.40
CA LEU A 38 25.64 -0.10 -2.22
C LEU A 38 25.61 -0.49 -0.74
N GLY A 39 24.41 -0.78 -0.23
CA GLY A 39 24.18 -1.14 1.17
C GLY A 39 23.83 0.03 2.09
N GLU A 40 23.87 1.27 1.60
CA GLU A 40 23.37 2.43 2.34
C GLU A 40 21.84 2.54 2.23
N LEU A 41 21.21 3.04 3.29
CA LEU A 41 19.77 3.26 3.38
C LEU A 41 19.51 4.60 4.05
N LEU A 42 18.74 5.47 3.41
CA LEU A 42 18.25 6.70 4.01
C LEU A 42 16.96 6.41 4.79
N HIS A 43 16.97 6.64 6.09
CA HIS A 43 15.79 6.52 6.95
C HIS A 43 15.91 7.44 8.17
N ASP A 44 14.82 7.63 8.91
CA ASP A 44 14.79 8.39 10.16
C ASP A 44 15.56 7.67 11.28
N GLU A 45 16.16 8.41 12.22
CA GLU A 45 16.94 7.83 13.33
C GLU A 45 16.12 6.90 14.23
N LEU A 46 14.79 7.12 14.32
CA LEU A 46 13.90 6.30 15.11
C LEU A 46 13.38 5.06 14.37
N PHE A 47 13.60 4.97 13.05
CA PHE A 47 13.13 3.85 12.23
C PHE A 47 14.09 2.67 12.30
N GLY A 48 13.57 1.53 12.79
CA GLY A 48 14.35 0.29 12.93
C GLY A 48 14.11 -0.68 11.77
N LEU A 49 15.15 -1.43 11.37
CA LEU A 49 15.01 -2.46 10.33
C LEU A 49 14.04 -3.59 10.69
N PHE A 50 13.80 -3.83 11.99
CA PHE A 50 12.79 -4.79 12.44
C PHE A 50 11.37 -4.37 12.05
N GLU A 51 11.09 -3.07 11.98
CA GLU A 51 9.78 -2.55 11.58
C GLU A 51 9.60 -2.75 10.06
N ALA A 52 10.66 -2.51 9.29
CA ALA A 52 10.70 -2.71 7.85
C ALA A 52 10.40 -4.17 7.44
N MET A 53 10.72 -5.17 8.28
CA MET A 53 10.45 -6.58 7.98
C MET A 53 8.95 -6.89 7.81
N SER A 54 8.08 -6.10 8.43
CA SER A 54 6.63 -6.26 8.34
C SER A 54 6.01 -5.53 7.16
N ALA A 55 6.80 -4.73 6.42
CA ALA A 55 6.29 -3.94 5.30
C ALA A 55 5.72 -4.84 4.20
N ILE A 56 4.61 -4.41 3.61
CA ILE A 56 3.99 -5.09 2.46
C ILE A 56 4.74 -4.65 1.19
N GLU A 57 5.19 -5.63 0.41
CA GLU A 57 5.78 -5.39 -0.91
C GLU A 57 4.69 -5.38 -1.97
N MET A 58 4.45 -4.22 -2.57
CA MET A 58 3.49 -4.08 -3.66
C MET A 58 3.96 -4.85 -4.89
N MET A 59 3.00 -5.38 -5.66
CA MET A 59 3.24 -6.18 -6.87
C MET A 59 3.94 -7.54 -6.63
N ASP A 60 4.24 -7.90 -5.38
CA ASP A 60 4.73 -9.24 -5.05
C ASP A 60 3.56 -10.25 -4.94
N PRO A 61 3.56 -11.39 -5.66
CA PRO A 61 2.44 -12.34 -5.66
C PRO A 61 2.12 -13.05 -4.33
N LYS A 62 3.02 -12.98 -3.34
CA LYS A 62 2.84 -13.58 -2.01
C LYS A 62 2.54 -12.54 -0.94
N MET A 63 3.09 -11.35 -1.07
CA MET A 63 2.97 -10.27 -0.08
C MET A 63 1.85 -9.27 -0.41
N ASP A 64 1.49 -9.11 -1.69
CA ASP A 64 0.44 -8.19 -2.12
C ASP A 64 -0.94 -8.87 -2.21
N ALA A 65 -1.85 -8.48 -1.32
CA ALA A 65 -3.23 -8.99 -1.31
C ALA A 65 -4.02 -8.59 -2.57
N GLY A 66 -3.69 -7.44 -3.18
CA GLY A 66 -4.26 -6.98 -4.44
C GLY A 66 -3.89 -7.87 -5.64
N MET A 67 -2.80 -8.63 -5.53
CA MET A 67 -2.36 -9.59 -6.56
C MET A 67 -3.12 -10.93 -6.49
N LEU A 68 -3.91 -11.18 -5.43
CA LEU A 68 -4.68 -12.42 -5.24
C LEU A 68 -5.99 -12.49 -6.04
N CYS A 69 -6.15 -11.65 -7.07
CA CYS A 69 -7.30 -11.53 -7.98
C CYS A 69 -7.70 -12.79 -8.79
N ASN A 70 -7.48 -14.02 -8.29
CA ASN A 70 -8.26 -15.21 -8.68
C ASN A 70 -7.97 -16.50 -7.89
N ARG A 71 -7.39 -16.46 -6.67
CA ARG A 71 -7.41 -17.64 -5.79
C ARG A 71 -8.79 -17.77 -5.17
N GLY A 72 -9.78 -18.00 -6.03
CA GLY A 72 -11.20 -17.90 -5.74
C GLY A 72 -11.59 -18.70 -4.51
N THR A 73 -12.57 -18.20 -3.76
CA THR A 73 -13.63 -18.95 -3.06
C THR A 73 -13.30 -20.33 -2.44
N LYS A 74 -12.04 -20.65 -2.16
CA LYS A 74 -11.65 -21.84 -1.44
C LYS A 74 -11.91 -21.49 0.00
N LYS A 75 -13.15 -21.76 0.43
CA LYS A 75 -13.49 -21.90 1.84
C LYS A 75 -12.34 -22.67 2.48
N ALA A 76 -11.80 -22.14 3.58
CA ALA A 76 -10.81 -22.87 4.36
C ALA A 76 -11.33 -24.29 4.56
N LYS A 77 -10.52 -25.31 4.21
CA LYS A 77 -10.92 -26.71 4.38
C LYS A 77 -11.21 -26.93 5.86
N SER A 78 -12.36 -27.52 6.17
CA SER A 78 -12.60 -27.99 7.54
C SER A 78 -11.60 -29.09 7.88
N PHE A 79 -11.37 -29.28 9.17
CA PHE A 79 -10.52 -30.35 9.70
C PHE A 79 -10.87 -31.70 9.07
N ASP A 80 -12.16 -32.05 9.02
CA ASP A 80 -12.64 -33.32 8.43
C ASP A 80 -12.23 -33.51 6.97
N GLN A 81 -12.20 -32.40 6.20
CA GLN A 81 -11.85 -32.42 4.78
C GLN A 81 -10.33 -32.53 4.53
N ALA A 82 -9.50 -32.34 5.56
CA ALA A 82 -8.04 -32.40 5.46
C ALA A 82 -7.46 -33.78 5.78
N ILE A 83 -8.25 -34.66 6.41
CA ILE A 83 -7.79 -35.94 6.95
C ILE A 83 -8.44 -37.13 6.23
N SER A 84 -9.19 -36.87 5.15
CA SER A 84 -9.69 -37.87 4.20
C SER A 84 -8.70 -38.08 3.07
#